data_AF-A0A024GCJ1-F1
#
_entry.id   AF-A0A024GCJ1-F1
#
_cell.length_a   1.000
_cell.length_b   1.000
_cell.length_c   1.000
_cell.angle_alpha   90.00
_cell.angle_beta   90.00
_cell.angle_gamma   90.00
#
_symmetry.space_group_name_H-M   'P 1'
#
loop_
_entity.id
_entity.type
_entity.pdbx_description
1 polymer ?
#
loop_
_entity_poly.entity_id
_entity_poly.type
_entity_poly.pdbx_seq_one_letter_code
_entity_poly.pdbx_strand_id
1 'polypeptide(L)' 'MTSIVEIARECEYRFEVASNEKLTLKLKSGSAEIFGVELAIDNEYTFQDQKVAVYTCEESLPG' A
#
# COMPACT_ATOMS: atom_id res chain seq x y z
N MET A 1 -16.04 -5.85 -4.39
CA MET A 1 -15.08 -6.45 -5.35
C MET A 1 -13.70 -6.21 -4.76
N THR A 2 -12.91 -7.26 -4.55
CA THR A 2 -11.56 -7.13 -3.98
C THR A 2 -10.58 -7.63 -5.01
N SER A 3 -9.53 -6.86 -5.28
CA SER A 3 -8.45 -7.22 -6.21
C SER A 3 -7.16 -7.42 -5.43
N ILE A 4 -6.39 -8.44 -5.80
CA ILE A 4 -5.05 -8.68 -5.25
C ILE A 4 -4.04 -8.18 -6.29
N VAL A 5 -3.05 -7.43 -5.83
CA VAL A 5 -1.96 -6.91 -6.66
C VAL A 5 -0.65 -7.35 -6.04
N GLU A 6 0.20 -7.98 -6.83
CA GLU A 6 1.58 -8.29 -6.44
C GLU A 6 2.50 -7.20 -6.96
N ILE A 7 3.39 -6.71 -6.11
CA ILE A 7 4.35 -5.66 -6.41
C ILE A 7 5.74 -6.26 -6.18
N ALA A 8 6.61 -6.19 -7.19
CA ALA A 8 7.99 -6.61 -7.03
C ALA A 8 8.72 -5.72 -6.01
N ARG A 9 9.76 -6.23 -5.35
CA ARG A 9 10.57 -5.45 -4.40
C ARG A 9 11.08 -4.15 -5.03
N GLU A 10 11.20 -3.12 -4.20
CA GLU A 10 11.70 -1.80 -4.59
C GLU A 10 10.89 -1.13 -5.72
N CYS A 11 9.65 -1.59 -5.93
CA CYS A 11 8.70 -0.97 -6.85
C CYS A 11 7.55 -0.33 -6.09
N GLU A 12 6.86 0.58 -6.78
CA GLU A 12 5.68 1.26 -6.27
C GLU A 12 4.43 0.90 -7.06
N TYR A 13 3.30 0.86 -6.35
CA TYR A 13 1.97 0.81 -6.92
C TYR A 13 1.29 2.16 -6.72
N ARG A 14 0.96 2.83 -7.83
CA ARG A 14 0.32 4.14 -7.84
C ARG A 14 -1.16 3.99 -8.20
N PHE A 15 -2.01 4.59 -7.40
CA PHE A 15 -3.44 4.68 -7.68
C PHE A 15 -3.99 6.05 -7.31
N GLU A 16 -5.12 6.40 -7.93
CA GLU A 16 -5.87 7.61 -7.67
C GLU A 16 -7.26 7.22 -7.20
N VAL A 17 -7.67 7.73 -6.04
CA VAL A 17 -9.03 7.61 -5.55
C VAL A 17 -9.79 8.84 -6.02
N ALA A 18 -10.77 8.63 -6.89
CA ALA A 18 -11.57 9.73 -7.42
C ALA A 18 -12.39 10.42 -6.32
N SER A 19 -12.82 11.64 -6.60
CA SER A 19 -13.67 12.40 -5.68
C SER A 19 -14.98 11.65 -5.42
N ASN A 20 -15.37 11.60 -4.14
CA ASN A 20 -16.52 10.82 -3.62
C ASN A 20 -16.36 9.28 -3.68
N GLU A 21 -15.20 8.75 -4.04
CA GLU A 21 -14.91 7.33 -3.92
C GLU A 21 -14.07 7.03 -2.67
N LYS A 22 -14.08 5.75 -2.26
CA LYS A 22 -13.24 5.24 -1.19
C LYS A 22 -12.54 3.97 -1.65
N LEU A 23 -11.26 3.87 -1.32
CA LEU A 23 -10.48 2.65 -1.54
C LEU A 23 -9.92 2.18 -0.21
N THR A 24 -10.20 0.91 0.14
CA THR A 24 -9.59 0.25 1.29
C THR A 24 -8.46 -0.65 0.81
N LEU A 25 -7.28 -0.42 1.36
CA LEU A 25 -6.07 -1.20 1.11
C LEU A 25 -5.72 -2.00 2.35
N LYS A 26 -5.19 -3.22 2.13
CA LYS A 26 -4.72 -4.11 3.18
C LYS A 26 -3.47 -4.83 2.70
N LEU A 27 -2.37 -4.68 3.42
CA LEU A 27 -1.14 -5.42 3.15
C LEU A 27 -1.32 -6.88 3.58
N LYS A 28 -1.04 -7.82 2.69
CA LYS A 28 -1.22 -9.26 2.96
C LYS A 28 0.06 -9.97 3.40
N SER A 29 1.21 -9.51 2.92
CA SER A 29 2.52 -10.05 3.25
C SER A 29 3.60 -9.07 2.79
N GLY A 30 4.82 -9.26 3.27
CA GLY A 30 5.96 -8.41 2.95
C GLY A 30 5.98 -7.09 3.72
N SER A 31 6.81 -6.15 3.25
CA SER A 31 6.96 -4.81 3.81
C SER A 31 6.59 -3.77 2.75
N ALA A 32 5.74 -2.83 3.12
CA ALA A 32 5.33 -1.74 2.25
C ALA A 32 5.06 -0.47 3.06
N GLU A 33 5.25 0.67 2.42
CA GLU A 33 5.08 1.98 3.03
C GLU A 33 4.36 2.96 2.11
N ILE A 34 3.80 3.99 2.73
CA ILE A 34 3.24 5.16 2.03
C ILE A 34 3.98 6.38 2.57
N PHE A 35 4.81 7.00 1.73
CA PHE A 35 5.61 8.19 2.06
C PHE A 35 6.42 8.05 3.38
N GLY A 36 7.12 6.92 3.56
CA GLY A 36 7.93 6.64 4.75
C GLY A 36 7.15 6.15 5.97
N VAL A 37 5.85 5.91 5.85
CA VAL A 37 5.03 5.28 6.90
C VAL A 37 4.74 3.83 6.56
N GLU A 38 5.25 2.92 7.37
CA GLU A 38 5.08 1.47 7.20
C GLU A 38 3.63 1.03 7.40
N LEU A 39 3.17 0.11 6.55
CA LEU A 39 1.85 -0.49 6.62
C LEU A 39 1.91 -1.79 7.43
N ALA A 40 1.04 -1.90 8.45
CA ALA A 40 0.91 -3.13 9.21
C ALA A 40 0.18 -4.20 8.40
N ILE A 41 0.69 -5.43 8.46
CA ILE A 41 0.05 -6.60 7.85
C ILE A 41 -1.36 -6.76 8.40
N ASP A 42 -2.29 -7.04 7.50
CA ASP A 42 -3.71 -7.22 7.72
C ASP A 42 -4.46 -6.01 8.32
N ASN A 43 -3.82 -4.85 8.49
CA ASN A 43 -4.51 -3.63 8.85
C ASN A 43 -5.20 -2.99 7.63
N GLU A 44 -6.36 -2.39 7.84
CA GLU A 44 -7.13 -1.72 6.79
C GLU A 44 -6.87 -0.22 6.78
N TYR A 45 -6.51 0.30 5.61
CA TYR A 45 -6.26 1.72 5.37
C TYR A 45 -7.25 2.23 4.33
N THR A 46 -8.07 3.21 4.68
CA THR A 46 -9.05 3.79 3.76
C THR A 46 -8.60 5.15 3.27
N PHE A 47 -8.61 5.32 1.96
CA PHE A 47 -8.25 6.54 1.26
C PHE A 47 -9.46 7.13 0.53
N GLN A 48 -9.51 8.45 0.43
CA GLN A 48 -10.56 9.21 -0.24
C GLN A 48 -9.95 10.46 -0.90
N ASP A 49 -10.36 10.75 -2.14
CA ASP A 49 -10.01 11.97 -2.88
C ASP A 49 -8.50 12.31 -2.88
N GLN A 50 -7.66 11.29 -3.15
CA GLN A 50 -6.20 11.46 -3.12
C GLN A 50 -5.47 10.49 -4.06
N LYS A 51 -4.26 10.89 -4.47
CA LYS A 51 -3.30 10.05 -5.18
C LYS A 51 -2.36 9.41 -4.16
N VAL A 52 -2.15 8.11 -4.28
CA VAL A 52 -1.34 7.33 -3.34
C VAL A 52 -0.29 6.53 -4.11
N ALA A 53 0.92 6.48 -3.56
CA ALA A 53 1.97 5.57 -3.98
C ALA A 53 2.29 4.64 -2.80
N VAL A 54 2.10 3.34 -3.01
CA VAL A 54 2.51 2.30 -2.06
C VAL A 54 3.83 1.75 -2.55
N TYR A 55 4.89 1.97 -1.80
CA TYR A 55 6.23 1.50 -2.13
C TYR A 55 6.51 0.21 -1.38
N THR A 56 7.15 -0.76 -2.04
CA THR A 56 7.66 -1.96 -1.38
C THR A 56 9.14 -1.76 -1.08
N CYS A 57 9.49 -1.85 0.20
CA CYS A 57 10.88 -1.73 0.65
C CYS A 57 11.57 -3.10 0.70
N GLU A 58 12.89 -3.10 0.79
CA GLU A 58 13.61 -4.29 1.22
C GLU A 58 13.23 -4.63 2.66
N GLU A 59 13.04 -5.92 2.96
CA GLU A 59 13.02 -6.39 4.34
C GLU A 59 14.28 -5.82 5.02
N SER A 60 14.09 -4.90 5.97
CA SER A 60 15.17 -4.52 6.88
C SER A 60 15.54 -5.79 7.61
N LEU A 61 16.65 -6.43 7.22
CA LEU A 61 17.16 -7.61 7.91
C LEU A 61 17.18 -7.30 9.41
N PRO A 62 16.59 -8.13 10.28
CA PRO A 62 16.83 -7.99 11.69
C PRO A 62 18.33 -8.22 11.90
N GLY A 63 19.03 -7.15 12.33
CA GLY A 63 20.43 -7.21 12.75
C GLY A 63 20.61 -8.09 13.98
#